data_AF-A0A1C5T4M3-F1
#
_entry.id   AF-A0A1C5T4M3-F1
#
_cell.length_a   1.000
_cell.length_b   1.000
_cell.length_c   1.000
_cell.angle_alpha   90.00
_cell.angle_beta   90.00
_cell.angle_gamma   90.00
#
_symmetry.space_group_name_H-M   'P 1'
#
loop_
_entity.id
_entity.type
_entity.pdbx_description
1 polymer ?
#
loop_
_entity_poly.entity_id
_entity_poly.type
_entity_poly.pdbx_seq_one_letter_code
_entity_poly.pdbx_strand_id
1 'polypeptide(L)'
;MGKRKITCNNVSCKYHISGGGCDTCITLDSSGKCKSFEKGFAYYFHIVWDALGNKNFIDMIEVQRNPDLRIGMYYVMECYELGFSEMEWGTCRMLMLKNGENGEPLNYEGITARELNMEKFRKHLNDFENGIMPNQAQKEQEQKKTETKEFGWLSPTGVFTESPFGTHEESAEQICERKGFTDEYWKWVKESGDNEIGHLMRDFLSEVKGYCLIHNPSGYAGYIVTNMKALTKHQKDFLYNYFMDMGDRFKAEQFIE
;
A
#
# COMPACT_ATOMS: atom_id res chain seq x y z
N MET A 1 8.21 -38.69 -39.10
CA MET A 1 8.17 -38.20 -37.71
C MET A 1 6.80 -37.59 -37.45
N GLY A 2 6.03 -38.11 -36.49
CA GLY A 2 4.72 -37.56 -36.17
C GLY A 2 4.85 -36.12 -35.68
N LYS A 3 4.05 -35.20 -36.23
CA LYS A 3 3.98 -33.81 -35.75
C LYS A 3 3.52 -33.84 -34.29
N ARG A 4 4.43 -33.62 -33.35
CA ARG A 4 4.07 -33.38 -31.95
C ARG A 4 3.22 -32.10 -31.94
N LYS A 5 1.93 -32.21 -31.63
CA LYS A 5 1.05 -31.06 -31.47
C LYS A 5 1.44 -30.37 -30.17
N ILE A 6 2.17 -29.26 -30.27
CA ILE A 6 2.39 -28.41 -29.11
C ILE A 6 1.24 -27.41 -29.06
N THR A 7 0.56 -27.36 -27.92
CA THR A 7 -0.54 -26.43 -27.66
C THR A 7 -0.09 -25.37 -26.68
N CYS A 8 -0.37 -24.11 -26.96
CA CYS A 8 -0.21 -23.03 -25.99
C CYS A 8 -1.57 -22.79 -25.33
N ASN A 9 -1.69 -23.08 -24.04
CA ASN A 9 -2.91 -22.80 -23.27
C ASN A 9 -2.79 -21.50 -22.47
N ASN A 10 -1.66 -20.81 -22.59
CA ASN A 10 -1.42 -19.56 -21.87
C ASN A 10 -1.98 -18.39 -22.68
N VAL A 11 -3.22 -18.01 -22.38
CA VAL A 11 -3.92 -16.87 -23.00
C VAL A 11 -3.26 -15.51 -22.72
N SER A 12 -2.35 -15.44 -21.74
CA SER A 12 -1.54 -14.26 -21.44
C SER A 12 -0.29 -14.15 -22.33
N CYS A 13 0.02 -15.18 -23.13
CA CYS A 13 1.18 -15.16 -24.01
C CYS A 13 0.89 -14.34 -25.27
N LYS A 14 1.79 -13.43 -25.63
CA LYS A 14 1.74 -12.65 -26.88
C LYS A 14 1.61 -13.52 -28.12
N TYR A 15 2.20 -14.71 -28.10
CA TYR A 15 2.20 -15.64 -29.22
C TYR A 15 1.03 -16.63 -29.20
N HIS A 16 0.09 -16.51 -28.25
CA HIS A 16 -1.07 -17.40 -28.19
C HIS A 16 -2.04 -17.13 -29.35
N ILE A 17 -2.46 -18.19 -30.04
CA ILE A 17 -3.49 -18.14 -31.09
C ILE A 17 -4.75 -18.81 -30.56
N SER A 18 -5.91 -18.24 -30.86
CA SER A 18 -7.22 -18.83 -30.56
C SER A 18 -7.29 -20.31 -30.98
N GLY A 19 -7.85 -21.17 -30.11
CA GLY A 19 -7.85 -22.62 -30.30
C GLY A 19 -6.63 -23.35 -29.75
N GLY A 20 -5.80 -22.70 -28.94
CA GLY A 20 -4.68 -23.33 -28.22
C GLY A 20 -3.39 -23.44 -29.03
N GLY A 21 -3.18 -22.54 -30.01
CA GLY A 21 -2.01 -22.51 -30.89
C GLY A 21 -0.92 -21.55 -30.44
N CYS A 22 0.25 -21.60 -31.09
CA CYS A 22 1.36 -20.67 -30.86
C CYS A 22 1.90 -20.15 -32.19
N ASP A 23 2.03 -18.82 -32.32
CA ASP A 23 2.49 -18.13 -33.53
C ASP A 23 4.03 -17.97 -33.61
N THR A 24 4.76 -18.61 -32.70
CA THR A 24 6.22 -18.56 -32.69
C THR A 24 6.82 -19.95 -32.64
N CYS A 25 8.09 -20.04 -33.07
CA CYS A 25 8.89 -21.22 -32.84
C CYS A 25 9.21 -21.32 -31.34
N ILE A 26 8.60 -22.28 -30.66
CA ILE A 26 8.81 -22.45 -29.23
C ILE A 26 10.20 -23.01 -28.94
N THR A 27 10.81 -22.50 -27.87
CA THR A 27 11.99 -23.09 -27.25
C THR A 27 11.57 -23.65 -25.90
N LEU A 28 11.91 -24.91 -25.62
CA LEU A 28 11.63 -25.54 -24.33
C LEU A 28 12.92 -25.65 -23.51
N ASP A 29 12.82 -25.51 -22.19
CA ASP A 29 13.91 -25.81 -21.29
C ASP A 29 14.06 -27.32 -20.99
N SER A 30 15.06 -27.70 -20.20
CA SER A 30 15.31 -29.09 -19.82
C SER A 30 14.17 -29.72 -19.01
N SER A 31 13.27 -28.92 -18.42
CA SER A 31 12.06 -29.36 -17.72
C SER A 31 10.81 -29.36 -18.61
N GLY A 32 10.93 -28.99 -19.88
CA GLY A 32 9.82 -28.90 -20.83
C GLY A 32 8.99 -27.61 -20.72
N LYS A 33 9.45 -26.60 -19.99
CA LYS A 33 8.76 -25.29 -19.92
C LYS A 33 9.12 -24.41 -21.11
N CYS A 34 8.14 -23.66 -21.60
CA CYS A 34 8.31 -22.74 -22.71
C CYS A 34 9.18 -21.53 -22.29
N LYS A 35 10.28 -21.31 -23.00
CA LYS A 35 11.16 -20.14 -22.91
C LYS A 35 10.80 -19.02 -23.89
N SER A 36 9.92 -19.28 -24.85
CA SER A 36 9.44 -18.29 -25.82
C SER A 36 8.26 -17.46 -25.29
N PHE A 37 7.97 -17.50 -23.99
CA PHE A 37 6.88 -16.72 -23.43
C PHE A 37 7.23 -15.23 -23.45
N GLU A 38 6.34 -14.44 -24.05
CA GLU A 38 6.31 -12.99 -23.92
C GLU A 38 4.95 -12.57 -23.39
N LYS A 39 4.95 -11.55 -22.51
CA LYS A 39 3.73 -10.97 -21.96
C LYS A 39 2.91 -10.37 -23.11
N GLY A 40 1.70 -10.89 -23.33
CA GLY A 40 0.72 -10.28 -24.22
C GLY A 40 -0.10 -9.21 -23.49
N PHE A 41 -0.95 -8.49 -24.21
CA PHE A 41 -1.80 -7.46 -23.60
C PHE A 41 -2.72 -8.04 -22.49
N ALA A 42 -3.30 -9.21 -22.73
CA ALA A 42 -4.16 -9.91 -21.78
C ALA A 42 -3.45 -10.29 -20.45
N TYR A 43 -2.12 -10.45 -20.45
CA TYR A 43 -1.34 -10.70 -19.24
C TYR A 43 -1.62 -9.64 -18.16
N TYR A 44 -1.66 -8.37 -18.55
CA TYR A 44 -1.80 -7.26 -17.61
C TYR A 44 -3.20 -7.20 -16.97
N PHE A 45 -4.23 -7.71 -17.66
CA PHE A 45 -5.54 -7.88 -17.05
C PHE A 45 -5.55 -9.08 -16.09
N HIS A 46 -5.00 -10.22 -16.52
CA HIS A 46 -4.98 -11.43 -15.69
C HIS A 46 -4.24 -11.24 -14.37
N ILE A 47 -3.11 -10.53 -14.33
CA ILE A 47 -2.40 -10.29 -13.05
C ILE A 47 -3.22 -9.43 -12.07
N VAL A 48 -4.11 -8.55 -12.56
CA VAL A 48 -5.03 -7.80 -11.71
C VAL A 48 -6.13 -8.70 -11.17
N TRP A 49 -6.65 -9.59 -12.03
CA TRP A 49 -7.64 -10.59 -11.62
C TRP A 49 -7.06 -11.56 -10.58
N ASP A 50 -5.80 -11.99 -10.75
CA ASP A 50 -5.10 -12.83 -9.78
C ASP A 50 -4.87 -12.09 -8.45
N ALA A 51 -4.49 -10.80 -8.51
CA ALA A 51 -4.31 -9.96 -7.33
C ALA A 51 -5.63 -9.71 -6.58
N LEU A 52 -6.73 -9.55 -7.32
CA LEU A 52 -8.07 -9.44 -6.74
C LEU A 52 -8.58 -10.78 -6.23
N GLY A 53 -8.31 -11.91 -6.88
CA GLY A 53 -8.66 -13.26 -6.41
C GLY A 53 -10.02 -13.33 -5.70
N ASN A 54 -9.99 -13.68 -4.40
CA ASN A 54 -11.17 -13.66 -3.50
C ASN A 54 -11.24 -12.41 -2.60
N LYS A 55 -10.45 -11.38 -2.92
CA LYS A 55 -10.33 -10.08 -2.23
C LYS A 55 -11.15 -9.02 -2.98
N ASN A 56 -11.46 -7.94 -2.28
CA ASN A 56 -12.04 -6.70 -2.82
C ASN A 56 -11.05 -5.53 -2.77
N PHE A 57 -9.76 -5.82 -2.58
CA PHE A 57 -8.68 -4.86 -2.54
C PHE A 57 -7.37 -5.48 -3.08
N ILE A 58 -6.44 -4.63 -3.45
CA ILE A 58 -5.06 -4.99 -3.83
C ILE A 58 -4.11 -4.38 -2.80
N ASP A 59 -3.23 -5.19 -2.22
CA ASP A 59 -2.25 -4.71 -1.25
C ASP A 59 -1.14 -3.92 -1.97
N MET A 60 -0.76 -2.76 -1.43
CA MET A 60 0.29 -1.92 -2.01
C MET A 60 1.66 -2.61 -2.06
N ILE A 61 1.94 -3.55 -1.16
CA ILE A 61 3.13 -4.41 -1.20
C ILE A 61 3.11 -5.32 -2.43
N GLU A 62 1.94 -5.84 -2.83
CA GLU A 62 1.80 -6.62 -4.07
C GLU A 62 2.15 -5.75 -5.29
N VAL A 63 1.67 -4.50 -5.31
CA VAL A 63 1.98 -3.53 -6.37
C VAL A 63 3.47 -3.16 -6.41
N GLN A 64 4.09 -2.96 -5.25
CA GLN A 64 5.52 -2.64 -5.14
C GLN A 64 6.41 -3.81 -5.57
N ARG A 65 6.03 -5.05 -5.22
CA ARG A 65 6.79 -6.26 -5.59
C ARG A 65 6.60 -6.65 -7.05
N ASN A 66 5.47 -6.30 -7.65
CA ASN A 66 5.16 -6.59 -9.04
C ASN A 66 4.89 -5.31 -9.84
N PRO A 67 5.91 -4.71 -10.47
CA PRO A 67 5.73 -3.47 -11.23
C PRO A 67 4.78 -3.62 -12.43
N ASP A 68 4.57 -4.84 -12.94
CA ASP A 68 3.57 -5.07 -13.99
C ASP A 68 2.15 -4.87 -13.46
N LEU A 69 1.89 -5.15 -12.18
CA LEU A 69 0.57 -5.03 -11.57
C LEU A 69 0.09 -3.58 -11.65
N ARG A 70 0.99 -2.61 -11.49
CA ARG A 70 0.67 -1.18 -11.66
C ARG A 70 0.20 -0.86 -13.08
N ILE A 71 0.84 -1.45 -14.09
CA ILE A 71 0.44 -1.31 -15.50
C ILE A 71 -0.92 -1.98 -15.75
N GLY A 72 -1.10 -3.19 -15.19
CA GLY A 72 -2.37 -3.89 -15.24
C GLY A 72 -3.52 -3.11 -14.63
N MET A 73 -3.32 -2.56 -13.44
CA MET A 73 -4.31 -1.72 -12.77
C MET A 73 -4.70 -0.52 -13.62
N TYR A 74 -3.73 0.15 -14.25
CA TYR A 74 -4.01 1.25 -15.17
C TYR A 74 -4.92 0.81 -16.33
N TYR A 75 -4.61 -0.30 -17.00
CA TYR A 75 -5.45 -0.78 -18.10
C TYR A 75 -6.85 -1.20 -17.65
N VAL A 76 -6.95 -1.91 -16.53
CA VAL A 76 -8.25 -2.33 -15.97
C VAL A 76 -9.08 -1.10 -15.60
N MET A 77 -8.49 -0.13 -14.90
CA MET A 77 -9.19 1.09 -14.50
C MET A 77 -9.65 1.92 -15.71
N GLU A 78 -8.80 2.10 -16.71
CA GLU A 78 -9.17 2.83 -17.91
C GLU A 78 -10.28 2.12 -18.69
N CYS A 79 -10.12 0.82 -18.95
CA CYS A 79 -11.06 0.08 -19.79
C CYS A 79 -12.40 -0.21 -19.12
N TYR A 80 -12.47 -0.28 -17.78
CA TYR A 80 -13.72 -0.45 -17.03
C TYR A 80 -14.24 0.84 -16.38
N GLU A 81 -13.55 1.96 -16.62
CA GLU A 81 -13.86 3.30 -16.11
C GLU A 81 -14.00 3.31 -14.58
N LEU A 82 -13.01 2.71 -13.92
CA LEU A 82 -12.96 2.57 -12.48
C LEU A 82 -12.18 3.72 -11.85
N GLY A 83 -12.64 4.17 -10.70
CA GLY A 83 -11.80 4.91 -9.76
C GLY A 83 -11.12 3.96 -8.79
N PHE A 84 -10.40 4.52 -7.84
CA PHE A 84 -9.88 3.78 -6.69
C PHE A 84 -9.91 4.64 -5.44
N SER A 85 -9.88 3.99 -4.29
CA SER A 85 -9.56 4.62 -3.01
C SER A 85 -8.43 3.87 -2.34
N GLU A 86 -7.53 4.61 -1.71
CA GLU A 86 -6.56 4.05 -0.79
C GLU A 86 -7.19 3.96 0.61
N MET A 87 -6.93 2.86 1.29
CA MET A 87 -7.29 2.67 2.70
C MET A 87 -6.09 2.14 3.47
N GLU A 88 -6.02 2.45 4.75
CA GLU A 88 -4.97 1.98 5.64
C GLU A 88 -5.57 1.19 6.80
N TRP A 89 -4.98 0.05 7.12
CA TRP A 89 -5.28 -0.73 8.32
C TRP A 89 -3.98 -1.16 8.99
N GLY A 90 -3.66 -0.53 10.12
CA GLY A 90 -2.36 -0.69 10.76
C GLY A 90 -1.24 -0.25 9.81
N THR A 91 -0.32 -1.16 9.48
CA THR A 91 0.75 -0.91 8.48
C THR A 91 0.37 -1.29 7.06
N CYS A 92 -0.81 -1.90 6.85
CA CYS A 92 -1.24 -2.36 5.53
C CYS A 92 -1.89 -1.20 4.77
N ARG A 93 -1.44 -0.97 3.53
CA ARG A 93 -2.11 -0.06 2.60
C ARG A 93 -2.78 -0.87 1.51
N MET A 94 -4.08 -0.66 1.34
CA MET A 94 -4.91 -1.42 0.41
C MET A 94 -5.55 -0.46 -0.59
N LEU A 95 -5.57 -0.87 -1.85
CA LEU A 95 -6.21 -0.17 -2.96
C LEU A 95 -7.53 -0.85 -3.29
N MET A 96 -8.64 -0.14 -3.13
CA MET A 96 -9.96 -0.64 -3.52
C MET A 96 -10.36 -0.01 -4.86
N LEU A 97 -10.69 -0.83 -5.85
CA LEU A 97 -11.22 -0.34 -7.12
C LEU A 97 -12.71 -0.03 -6.96
N LYS A 98 -13.18 1.05 -7.61
CA LYS A 98 -14.51 1.61 -7.40
C LYS A 98 -15.24 1.84 -8.72
N ASN A 99 -16.57 1.85 -8.64
CA ASN A 99 -17.44 2.26 -9.72
C ASN A 99 -17.27 3.78 -9.99
N GLY A 100 -16.42 4.14 -10.95
CA GLY A 100 -15.97 5.52 -11.11
C GLY A 100 -15.24 6.05 -9.86
N GLU A 101 -15.03 7.36 -9.81
CA GLU A 101 -14.22 8.02 -8.76
C GLU A 101 -14.85 7.89 -7.35
N ASN A 102 -16.18 8.09 -7.27
CA ASN A 102 -16.89 8.22 -6.00
C ASN A 102 -17.91 7.09 -5.72
N GLY A 103 -18.04 6.09 -6.59
CA GLY A 103 -19.03 5.01 -6.41
C GLY A 103 -18.62 3.93 -5.40
N GLU A 104 -19.38 2.83 -5.36
CA GLU A 104 -19.07 1.74 -4.43
C GLU A 104 -17.79 0.97 -4.80
N PRO A 105 -17.09 0.37 -3.82
CA PRO A 105 -16.02 -0.58 -4.09
C PRO A 105 -16.52 -1.82 -4.82
N LEU A 106 -15.73 -2.31 -5.77
CA LEU A 106 -16.04 -3.49 -6.58
C LEU A 106 -14.98 -4.58 -6.39
N ASN A 107 -15.44 -5.82 -6.31
CA ASN A 107 -14.58 -7.01 -6.42
C ASN A 107 -14.46 -7.45 -7.89
N TYR A 108 -13.72 -8.53 -8.14
CA TYR A 108 -13.55 -9.09 -9.49
C TYR A 108 -14.88 -9.30 -10.24
N GLU A 109 -15.87 -9.91 -9.59
CA GLU A 109 -17.17 -10.20 -10.21
C GLU A 109 -17.92 -8.92 -10.55
N GLY A 110 -17.92 -7.94 -9.63
CA GLY A 110 -18.54 -6.64 -9.85
C GLY A 110 -17.89 -5.83 -10.97
N ILE A 111 -16.57 -5.95 -11.16
CA ILE A 111 -15.86 -5.31 -12.27
C ILE A 111 -16.19 -6.01 -13.58
N THR A 112 -16.07 -7.34 -13.64
CA THR A 112 -16.23 -8.10 -14.88
C THR A 112 -17.68 -8.22 -15.37
N ALA A 113 -18.66 -7.98 -14.50
CA ALA A 113 -20.06 -7.83 -14.89
C ALA A 113 -20.35 -6.52 -15.66
N ARG A 114 -19.44 -5.54 -15.63
CA ARG A 114 -19.61 -4.27 -16.33
C ARG A 114 -19.24 -4.38 -17.80
N GLU A 115 -19.78 -3.45 -18.59
CA GLU A 115 -19.39 -3.30 -19.98
C GLU A 115 -17.96 -2.75 -20.08
N LEU A 116 -17.15 -3.43 -20.90
CA LEU A 116 -15.81 -2.99 -21.23
C LEU A 116 -15.88 -1.83 -22.21
N ASN A 117 -15.22 -0.71 -21.91
CA ASN A 117 -15.05 0.39 -22.85
C ASN A 117 -14.15 -0.05 -24.02
N MET A 118 -14.77 -0.49 -25.10
CA MET A 118 -14.09 -1.03 -26.29
C MET A 118 -13.26 0.01 -27.04
N GLU A 119 -13.57 1.29 -26.91
CA GLU A 119 -12.76 2.36 -27.51
C GLU A 119 -11.41 2.48 -26.80
N LYS A 120 -11.43 2.60 -25.46
CA LYS A 120 -10.23 2.65 -24.63
C LYS A 120 -9.43 1.35 -24.74
N PHE A 121 -10.11 0.19 -24.72
CA PHE A 121 -9.46 -1.09 -24.89
C PHE A 121 -8.70 -1.19 -26.21
N ARG A 122 -9.35 -0.84 -27.34
CA ARG A 122 -8.70 -0.89 -28.67
C ARG A 122 -7.54 0.08 -28.76
N LYS A 123 -7.66 1.28 -28.19
CA LYS A 123 -6.58 2.25 -28.13
C LYS A 123 -5.37 1.67 -27.38
N HIS A 124 -5.57 1.15 -26.17
CA HIS A 124 -4.49 0.61 -25.36
C HIS A 124 -3.88 -0.67 -25.95
N LEU A 125 -4.67 -1.50 -26.63
CA LEU A 125 -4.15 -2.64 -27.38
C LEU A 125 -3.24 -2.20 -28.52
N ASN A 126 -3.67 -1.20 -29.31
CA ASN A 126 -2.86 -0.65 -30.40
C ASN A 126 -1.57 0.01 -29.86
N ASP A 127 -1.66 0.77 -28.77
CA ASP A 127 -0.49 1.33 -28.09
C ASP A 127 0.49 0.22 -27.68
N PHE A 128 -0.02 -0.85 -27.05
CA PHE A 128 0.76 -2.02 -26.65
C PHE A 128 1.45 -2.70 -27.83
N GLU A 129 0.74 -2.93 -28.94
CA GLU A 129 1.27 -3.54 -30.16
C GLU A 129 2.38 -2.70 -30.80
N ASN A 130 2.30 -1.37 -30.67
CA ASN A 130 3.35 -0.44 -31.10
C ASN A 130 4.47 -0.24 -30.05
N GLY A 131 4.44 -0.98 -28.94
CA GLY A 131 5.46 -0.90 -27.88
C GLY A 131 5.31 0.30 -26.94
N ILE A 132 4.18 1.02 -26.99
CA ILE A 132 3.86 2.14 -26.11
C ILE A 132 3.21 1.60 -24.84
N MET A 133 3.96 1.60 -23.75
CA MET A 133 3.49 1.14 -22.45
C MET A 133 3.10 2.32 -21.54
N PRO A 134 2.06 2.18 -20.71
CA PRO A 134 1.73 3.15 -19.66
C PRO A 134 2.95 3.45 -18.78
N ASN A 135 3.12 4.73 -18.43
CA ASN A 135 4.11 5.20 -17.46
C ASN A 135 5.60 4.99 -17.80
N GLN A 136 5.99 5.00 -19.08
CA GLN A 136 7.42 5.15 -19.40
C GLN A 136 8.00 6.51 -18.96
N ALA A 137 7.19 7.58 -18.88
CA ALA A 137 7.63 8.93 -18.48
C ALA A 137 7.55 9.22 -16.97
N GLN A 138 6.74 8.48 -16.19
CA GLN A 138 6.63 8.67 -14.72
C GLN A 138 7.69 7.89 -13.93
N LYS A 139 8.53 7.09 -14.60
CA LYS A 139 9.62 6.33 -13.97
C LYS A 139 10.64 7.19 -13.21
N GLU A 140 10.72 8.49 -13.48
CA GLU A 140 11.69 9.40 -12.84
C GLU A 140 11.07 10.38 -11.82
N GLN A 141 9.76 10.64 -11.85
CA GLN A 141 9.14 11.64 -10.97
C GLN A 141 8.51 11.08 -9.67
N GLU A 142 8.18 9.80 -9.61
CA GLU A 142 7.55 9.19 -8.42
C GLU A 142 8.45 8.25 -7.63
N GLN A 143 9.66 7.96 -8.11
CA GLN A 143 10.74 7.49 -7.23
C GLN A 143 11.38 8.70 -6.51
N LYS A 144 10.57 9.56 -5.87
CA LYS A 144 11.11 10.17 -4.65
C LYS A 144 11.37 9.00 -3.73
N LYS A 145 12.64 8.70 -3.46
CA LYS A 145 13.01 7.78 -2.37
C LYS A 145 12.14 8.18 -1.18
N THR A 146 11.22 7.29 -0.79
CA THR A 146 10.48 7.47 0.45
C THR A 146 11.53 7.55 1.54
N GLU A 147 11.75 8.74 2.07
CA GLU A 147 12.72 8.92 3.15
C GLU A 147 12.13 8.23 4.38
N THR A 148 12.83 7.24 4.91
CA THR A 148 12.49 6.65 6.20
C THR A 148 12.83 7.67 7.28
N LYS A 149 11.82 8.16 7.99
CA LYS A 149 12.00 9.02 9.15
C LYS A 149 11.98 8.24 10.45
N GLU A 150 12.50 8.86 11.49
CA GLU A 150 12.66 8.30 12.83
C GLU A 150 11.31 8.08 13.51
N PHE A 151 11.19 7.00 14.28
CA PHE A 151 10.04 6.79 15.18
C PHE A 151 10.17 7.64 16.43
N GLY A 152 9.07 7.89 17.13
CA GLY A 152 9.12 8.74 18.33
C GLY A 152 7.80 9.21 18.88
N TRP A 153 7.89 9.91 20.01
CA TRP A 153 6.78 10.53 20.72
C TRP A 153 6.59 11.97 20.26
N LEU A 154 5.34 12.35 19.99
CA LEU A 154 4.97 13.70 19.62
C LEU A 154 4.09 14.32 20.71
N SER A 155 4.59 15.39 21.33
CA SER A 155 3.88 16.09 22.39
C SER A 155 2.63 16.81 21.88
N PRO A 156 1.66 17.14 22.76
CA PRO A 156 0.51 17.99 22.41
C PRO A 156 0.88 19.37 21.83
N THR A 157 2.10 19.84 22.07
CA THR A 157 2.62 21.12 21.56
C THR A 157 3.38 20.96 20.24
N GLY A 158 3.40 19.76 19.64
CA GLY A 158 4.08 19.49 18.38
C GLY A 158 5.59 19.27 18.49
N VAL A 159 6.12 19.01 19.70
CA VAL A 159 7.55 18.71 19.89
C VAL A 159 7.77 17.21 19.74
N PHE A 160 8.55 16.83 18.74
CA PHE A 160 8.91 15.45 18.47
C PHE A 160 10.14 15.02 19.25
N THR A 161 10.08 13.84 19.85
CA THR A 161 11.19 13.19 20.56
C THR A 161 11.39 11.82 19.94
N GLU A 162 12.52 11.64 19.26
CA GLU A 162 12.90 10.37 18.65
C GLU A 162 12.96 9.24 19.70
N SER A 163 12.46 8.07 19.30
CA SER A 163 12.52 6.83 20.07
C SER A 163 12.82 5.70 19.10
N PRO A 164 13.99 5.05 19.22
CA PRO A 164 14.33 3.89 18.40
C PRO A 164 13.26 2.78 18.51
N PHE A 165 13.17 1.94 17.47
CA PHE A 165 12.25 0.82 17.46
C PHE A 165 12.41 -0.07 18.72
N GLY A 166 11.30 -0.41 19.37
CA GLY A 166 11.27 -1.24 20.57
C GLY A 166 11.58 -0.53 21.89
N THR A 167 11.91 0.77 21.86
CA THR A 167 12.29 1.55 23.06
C THR A 167 11.17 2.45 23.60
N HIS A 168 9.91 2.21 23.20
CA HIS A 168 8.81 3.14 23.50
C HIS A 168 8.61 3.43 24.99
N GLU A 169 8.83 2.43 25.86
CA GLU A 169 8.70 2.61 27.31
C GLU A 169 9.88 3.37 27.91
N GLU A 170 11.11 2.98 27.56
CA GLU A 170 12.32 3.66 28.03
C GLU A 170 12.33 5.13 27.60
N SER A 171 11.93 5.43 26.36
CA SER A 171 11.83 6.81 25.89
C SER A 171 10.71 7.59 26.58
N ALA A 172 9.60 6.93 26.93
CA ALA A 172 8.53 7.55 27.71
C ALA A 172 9.00 7.88 29.13
N GLU A 173 9.75 6.98 29.77
CA GLU A 173 10.37 7.21 31.08
C GLU A 173 11.29 8.44 31.04
N GLN A 174 12.21 8.50 30.08
CA GLN A 174 13.09 9.66 29.91
C GLN A 174 12.31 10.97 29.65
N ILE A 175 11.20 10.92 28.91
CA ILE A 175 10.35 12.10 28.71
C ILE A 175 9.70 12.52 30.03
N CYS A 176 9.13 11.59 30.79
CA CYS A 176 8.53 11.87 32.09
C CYS A 176 9.53 12.49 33.06
N GLU A 177 10.74 11.94 33.16
CA GLU A 177 11.82 12.50 33.99
C GLU A 177 12.19 13.92 33.55
N ARG A 178 12.50 14.12 32.26
CA ARG A 178 12.92 15.43 31.72
C ARG A 178 11.84 16.51 31.85
N LYS A 179 10.56 16.12 31.78
CA LYS A 179 9.43 17.03 31.89
C LYS A 179 8.94 17.21 33.33
N GLY A 180 9.50 16.48 34.29
CA GLY A 180 9.07 16.52 35.69
C GLY A 180 7.67 15.92 35.91
N PHE A 181 7.28 14.94 35.11
CA PHE A 181 5.97 14.28 35.22
C PHE A 181 5.97 13.08 36.18
N THR A 182 7.11 12.70 36.75
CA THR A 182 7.26 11.50 37.59
C THR A 182 6.27 11.47 38.77
N ASP A 183 6.08 12.58 39.49
CA ASP A 183 5.14 12.64 40.61
C ASP A 183 3.68 12.53 40.15
N GLU A 184 3.34 13.14 39.00
CA GLU A 184 2.01 13.07 38.40
C GLU A 184 1.70 11.64 37.92
N TYR A 185 2.70 10.97 37.35
CA TYR A 185 2.63 9.56 36.97
C TYR A 185 2.34 8.67 38.18
N TRP A 186 3.14 8.76 39.25
CA TRP A 186 2.92 7.93 40.45
C TRP A 186 1.57 8.20 41.12
N LYS A 187 1.11 9.45 41.08
CA LYS A 187 -0.25 9.79 41.52
C LYS A 187 -1.30 9.12 40.65
N TRP A 188 -1.16 9.17 39.33
CA TRP A 188 -2.08 8.53 38.38
C TRP A 188 -2.12 7.00 38.55
N VAL A 189 -0.97 6.34 38.74
CA VAL A 189 -0.90 4.90 39.04
C VAL A 189 -1.67 4.57 40.31
N LYS A 190 -1.45 5.34 41.38
CA LYS A 190 -2.12 5.14 42.67
C LYS A 190 -3.63 5.35 42.59
N GLU A 191 -4.09 6.34 41.83
CA GLU A 191 -5.51 6.64 41.63
C GLU A 191 -6.22 5.62 40.74
N SER A 192 -5.48 4.93 39.86
CA SER A 192 -6.03 3.91 38.96
C SER A 192 -6.34 2.57 39.65
N GLY A 193 -5.89 2.38 40.89
CA GLY A 193 -6.33 1.30 41.78
C GLY A 193 -5.74 -0.09 41.50
N ASP A 194 -4.78 -0.21 40.58
CA ASP A 194 -4.16 -1.48 40.17
C ASP A 194 -2.69 -1.60 40.58
N ASN A 195 -2.18 -2.83 40.65
CA ASN A 195 -0.77 -3.12 40.92
C ASN A 195 0.12 -2.53 39.79
N GLU A 196 1.31 -2.00 40.14
CA GLU A 196 2.29 -1.33 39.25
C GLU A 196 2.58 -2.01 37.90
N ILE A 197 2.25 -3.29 37.76
CA ILE A 197 2.48 -4.13 36.58
C ILE A 197 1.61 -3.69 35.37
N GLY A 198 0.51 -2.96 35.59
CA GLY A 198 -0.45 -2.58 34.54
C GLY A 198 -0.32 -1.16 33.96
N HIS A 199 0.49 -0.27 34.54
CA HIS A 199 0.49 1.16 34.20
C HIS A 199 1.88 1.66 33.83
N LEU A 200 2.21 1.57 32.54
CA LEU A 200 3.51 1.97 32.03
C LEU A 200 3.57 3.48 31.77
N MET A 201 4.78 4.08 31.76
CA MET A 201 4.91 5.52 31.51
C MET A 201 4.49 5.90 30.09
N ARG A 202 4.62 4.99 29.12
CA ARG A 202 4.06 5.17 27.77
C ARG A 202 2.54 5.36 27.78
N ASP A 203 1.84 4.63 28.66
CA ASP A 203 0.38 4.67 28.75
C ASP A 203 -0.02 6.01 29.39
N PHE A 204 0.68 6.43 30.45
CA PHE A 204 0.52 7.74 31.06
C PHE A 204 0.75 8.90 30.05
N LEU A 205 1.80 8.84 29.24
CA LEU A 205 2.06 9.87 28.24
C LEU A 205 0.91 9.98 27.23
N SER A 206 0.36 8.85 26.78
CA SER A 206 -0.72 8.88 25.80
C SER A 206 -2.07 9.23 26.41
N GLU A 207 -2.45 8.55 27.49
CA GLU A 207 -3.78 8.63 28.12
C GLU A 207 -3.96 9.88 28.99
N VAL A 208 -2.89 10.37 29.61
CA VAL A 208 -2.96 11.53 30.53
C VAL A 208 -2.36 12.75 29.88
N LYS A 209 -1.14 12.66 29.35
CA LYS A 209 -0.44 13.83 28.80
C LYS A 209 -0.80 14.13 27.36
N GLY A 210 -1.50 13.24 26.65
CA GLY A 210 -1.97 13.47 25.28
C GLY A 210 -0.88 13.38 24.21
N TYR A 211 0.24 12.72 24.50
CA TYR A 211 1.26 12.42 23.50
C TYR A 211 0.72 11.37 22.52
N CYS A 212 1.13 11.46 21.27
CA CYS A 212 0.94 10.38 20.30
C CYS A 212 2.28 9.75 19.93
N LEU A 213 2.23 8.49 19.51
CA LEU A 213 3.40 7.69 19.17
C LEU A 213 3.40 7.42 17.67
N ILE A 214 4.49 7.78 16.99
CA ILE A 214 4.77 7.42 15.61
C ILE A 214 5.68 6.19 15.65
N HIS A 215 5.20 5.03 15.21
CA HIS A 215 5.96 3.78 15.29
C HIS A 215 5.61 2.78 14.18
N ASN A 216 6.25 1.61 14.18
CA ASN A 216 5.89 0.48 13.33
C ASN A 216 6.10 -0.84 14.09
N PRO A 217 5.08 -1.37 14.80
CA PRO A 217 5.21 -2.58 15.61
C PRO A 217 5.48 -3.86 14.79
N SER A 218 5.16 -3.89 13.49
CA SER A 218 5.37 -5.06 12.64
C SER A 218 6.80 -5.13 12.09
N GLY A 219 7.56 -4.03 12.12
CA GLY A 219 8.95 -3.96 11.64
C GLY A 219 9.09 -4.04 10.11
N TYR A 220 7.98 -4.15 9.37
CA TYR A 220 7.96 -4.27 7.92
C TYR A 220 7.08 -3.19 7.31
N ALA A 221 7.72 -2.14 6.78
CA ALA A 221 7.11 -1.04 6.01
C ALA A 221 5.96 -0.28 6.69
N GLY A 222 5.80 0.99 6.32
CA GLY A 222 4.72 1.83 6.85
C GLY A 222 4.95 2.36 8.26
N TYR A 223 4.05 3.24 8.67
CA TYR A 223 4.06 3.96 9.95
C TYR A 223 2.66 3.92 10.53
N ILE A 224 2.54 3.81 11.84
CA ILE A 224 1.29 3.97 12.59
C ILE A 224 1.44 5.17 13.50
N VAL A 225 0.36 5.94 13.62
CA VAL A 225 0.22 6.99 14.63
C VAL A 225 -0.79 6.50 15.65
N THR A 226 -0.34 6.26 16.89
CA THR A 226 -1.20 5.82 17.99
C THR A 226 -1.45 6.99 18.94
N ASN A 227 -2.72 7.29 19.22
CA ASN A 227 -3.13 8.35 20.12
C ASN A 227 -4.37 7.92 20.94
N MET A 228 -4.33 8.14 22.25
CA MET A 228 -5.47 7.88 23.15
C MET A 228 -6.37 9.11 23.34
N LYS A 229 -5.84 10.31 23.10
CA LYS A 229 -6.59 11.57 23.06
C LYS A 229 -6.73 12.09 21.63
N ALA A 230 -7.72 12.94 21.38
CA ALA A 230 -7.81 13.67 20.13
C ALA A 230 -6.53 14.49 19.89
N LEU A 231 -5.98 14.39 18.68
CA LEU A 231 -4.76 15.11 18.30
C LEU A 231 -5.00 16.61 18.29
N THR A 232 -4.06 17.37 18.86
CA THR A 232 -4.07 18.84 18.80
C THR A 232 -3.74 19.33 17.40
N LYS A 233 -4.05 20.61 17.11
CA LYS A 233 -3.64 21.26 15.87
C LYS A 233 -2.12 21.18 15.64
N HIS A 234 -1.32 21.42 16.69
CA HIS A 234 0.14 21.32 16.58
C HIS A 234 0.63 19.90 16.24
N GLN A 235 -0.03 18.87 16.77
CA GLN A 235 0.27 17.49 16.42
C GLN A 235 -0.11 17.20 14.97
N LYS A 236 -1.30 17.62 14.54
CA LYS A 236 -1.77 17.45 13.15
C LYS A 236 -0.86 18.16 12.14
N ASP A 237 -0.50 19.41 12.40
CA ASP A 237 0.41 20.19 11.56
C ASP A 237 1.79 19.52 11.46
N PHE A 238 2.32 18.98 12.57
CA PHE A 238 3.57 18.22 12.55
C PHE A 238 3.43 16.94 11.72
N LEU A 239 2.40 16.14 11.97
CA LEU A 239 2.18 14.86 11.29
C LEU A 239 1.96 15.02 9.78
N TYR A 240 1.22 16.05 9.37
CA TYR A 240 1.06 16.41 7.96
C TYR A 240 2.41 16.63 7.29
N ASN A 241 3.24 17.54 7.82
CA ASN A 241 4.55 17.83 7.25
C ASN A 241 5.49 16.61 7.34
N TYR A 242 5.45 15.88 8.45
CA TYR A 242 6.25 14.68 8.67
C TYR A 242 6.02 13.66 7.55
N PHE A 243 4.77 13.34 7.21
CA PHE A 243 4.45 12.38 6.15
C PHE A 243 4.57 12.97 4.73
N MET A 244 4.34 14.27 4.54
CA MET A 244 4.59 14.94 3.24
C MET A 244 6.06 14.88 2.85
N ASP A 245 6.97 15.14 3.80
CA ASP A 245 8.42 15.07 3.57
C ASP A 245 8.86 13.64 3.19
N MET A 246 8.23 12.63 3.79
CA MET A 246 8.43 11.22 3.42
C MET A 246 7.90 10.88 2.02
N GLY A 247 7.12 11.77 1.41
CA GLY A 247 6.39 11.51 0.18
C GLY A 247 5.11 10.69 0.37
N ASP A 248 4.69 10.45 1.62
CA ASP A 248 3.44 9.75 1.93
C ASP A 248 2.27 10.72 2.04
N ARG A 249 1.86 11.24 0.88
CA ARG A 249 0.77 12.21 0.77
C ARG A 249 -0.55 11.69 1.31
N PHE A 250 -0.89 10.42 1.03
CA PHE A 250 -2.13 9.83 1.52
C PHE A 250 -2.21 9.87 3.05
N LYS A 251 -1.12 9.49 3.74
CA LYS A 251 -1.09 9.52 5.20
C LYS A 251 -1.07 10.94 5.75
N ALA A 252 -0.36 11.85 5.10
CA ALA A 252 -0.36 13.25 5.47
C ALA A 252 -1.76 13.86 5.45
N GLU A 253 -2.52 13.63 4.38
CA GLU A 253 -3.87 14.18 4.19
C GLU A 253 -4.89 13.71 5.25
N GLN A 254 -4.62 12.60 5.96
CA GLN A 254 -5.43 12.17 7.11
C GLN A 254 -5.34 13.13 8.31
N PHE A 255 -4.34 14.01 8.36
CA PHE A 255 -4.11 14.97 9.44
C PHE A 255 -4.51 16.40 9.07
N ILE A 256 -5.08 16.63 7.87
CA ILE A 256 -5.70 17.90 7.51
C ILE A 256 -7.10 17.96 8.13
N GLU A 257 -7.48 19.11 8.70
CA GLU A 257 -8.86 19.45 9.04
C GLU A 257 -9.56 20.20 7.90
#